data_AF-A0A520ZWC6-F1
#
_entry.id   AF-A0A520ZWC6-F1
#
_cell.length_a   1.000
_cell.length_b   1.000
_cell.length_c   1.000
_cell.angle_alpha   90.00
_cell.angle_beta   90.00
_cell.angle_gamma   90.00
#
_symmetry.space_group_name_H-M   'P 1'
#
loop_
_entity.id
_entity.type
_entity.pdbx_description
1 polymer ?
#
loop_
_entity_poly.entity_id
_entity_poly.type
_entity_poly.pdbx_seq_one_letter_code
_entity_poly.pdbx_strand_id
1 'polypeptide(L)'
;MLRIIDRLLQFHIFDHPEGGKIIKETIRHYDKKHRRLNLEQRFKIRRFRRKLPDHNYRHLLSLVALSREQWIELVESAGFVIESCVHGFQKSTPASRSTLHLVARKFAPR
;
A
#
# COMPACT_ATOMS: atom_id res chain seq x y z
N MET A 1 8.50 16.30 23.55
CA MET A 1 7.26 16.01 22.78
C MET A 1 7.52 14.81 21.87
N LEU A 2 7.24 13.60 22.35
CA LEU A 2 7.42 12.37 21.57
C LEU A 2 6.33 12.31 20.49
N ARG A 3 6.71 12.48 19.22
CA ARG A 3 5.81 12.27 18.09
C ARG A 3 5.41 10.79 18.10
N ILE A 4 4.14 10.51 18.39
CA ILE A 4 3.56 9.20 18.11
C ILE A 4 3.60 9.04 16.59
N ILE A 5 4.62 8.33 16.14
CA ILE A 5 4.79 7.95 14.74
C ILE A 5 3.96 6.68 14.58
N ASP A 6 2.83 6.78 13.87
CA ASP A 6 1.99 5.63 13.55
C ASP A 6 2.75 4.67 12.62
N ARG A 7 3.54 3.78 13.22
CA ARG A 7 4.21 2.68 12.54
C ARG A 7 3.32 1.45 12.65
N LEU A 8 2.68 1.08 11.55
CA LEU A 8 1.81 -0.09 11.52
C LEU A 8 2.58 -1.30 10.97
N LEU A 9 2.80 -2.30 11.81
CA LEU A 9 3.32 -3.61 11.42
C LEU A 9 2.16 -4.58 11.19
N GLN A 10 2.16 -5.23 10.04
CA GLN A 10 1.32 -6.38 9.72
C GLN A 10 2.22 -7.52 9.28
N PHE A 11 1.95 -8.76 9.70
CA PHE A 11 2.71 -9.91 9.23
C PHE A 11 1.80 -11.06 8.83
N HIS A 12 2.30 -11.89 7.92
CA HIS A 12 1.67 -13.16 7.53
C HIS A 12 2.75 -14.23 7.46
N ILE A 13 2.34 -15.46 7.77
CA ILE A 13 3.20 -16.63 7.69
C ILE A 13 2.62 -17.56 6.63
N PHE A 14 3.46 -18.00 5.71
CA PHE A 14 3.12 -18.94 4.65
C PHE A 14 3.97 -20.19 4.80
N ASP A 15 3.48 -21.31 4.28
CA ASP A 15 4.31 -22.50 4.10
C ASP A 15 5.30 -22.28 2.95
N HIS A 16 6.54 -22.72 3.15
CA HIS A 16 7.53 -22.74 2.08
C HIS A 16 7.39 -24.05 1.29
N PRO A 17 7.35 -24.04 -0.06
CA PRO A 17 7.15 -25.26 -0.87
C PRO A 17 8.15 -26.39 -0.59
N GLU A 18 9.40 -26.05 -0.25
CA GLU A 18 10.45 -27.03 0.09
C GLU A 18 10.48 -27.41 1.58
N GLY A 19 9.44 -27.04 2.34
CA GLY A 19 9.38 -27.18 3.79
C GLY A 19 9.95 -25.96 4.53
N GLY A 20 9.37 -25.66 5.69
CA GLY A 20 9.67 -24.45 6.45
C GLY A 20 8.56 -23.40 6.35
N LYS A 21 8.89 -22.15 6.70
CA LYS A 21 7.97 -21.01 6.73
C LYS A 21 8.54 -19.81 5.99
N ILE A 22 7.67 -19.03 5.36
CA ILE A 22 7.96 -17.70 4.83
C ILE A 22 7.21 -16.69 5.69
N ILE A 23 7.92 -15.78 6.34
CA ILE A 23 7.31 -14.71 7.14
C ILE A 23 7.40 -13.43 6.33
N LYS A 24 6.25 -12.88 5.93
CA LYS A 24 6.15 -11.57 5.27
C LYS A 24 5.75 -10.53 6.30
N GLU A 25 6.59 -9.54 6.54
CA GLU A 25 6.29 -8.37 7.36
C GLU A 25 6.07 -7.17 6.43
N THR A 26 5.01 -6.41 6.70
CA THR A 26 4.68 -5.17 6.01
C THR A 26 4.59 -4.06 7.03
N ILE A 27 5.52 -3.12 6.95
CA ILE A 27 5.67 -2.00 7.87
C ILE A 27 5.32 -0.74 7.09
N ARG A 28 4.32 0.00 7.59
CA ARG A 28 3.88 1.26 7.01
C ARG A 28 4.24 2.42 7.92
N HIS A 29 4.77 3.49 7.33
CA HIS A 29 5.05 4.75 8.01
C HIS A 29 4.55 5.91 7.15
N TYR A 30 3.62 6.68 7.69
CA TYR A 30 3.08 7.85 7.00
C TYR A 30 3.82 9.13 7.41
N ASP A 31 4.52 9.73 6.47
CA ASP A 31 5.14 11.03 6.58
C ASP A 31 4.17 12.10 6.10
N LYS A 32 3.46 12.72 7.05
CA LYS A 32 2.49 13.78 6.79
C LYS A 32 3.13 15.02 6.17
N LYS A 33 4.37 15.35 6.53
CA LYS A 33 5.05 16.57 6.07
C LYS A 33 5.35 16.48 4.58
N HIS A 34 5.78 15.30 4.14
CA HIS A 34 6.17 15.06 2.74
C HIS A 34 5.12 14.29 1.94
N ARG A 35 3.90 14.09 2.50
CA ARG A 35 2.78 13.35 1.89
C ARG A 35 3.22 12.00 1.32
N ARG A 36 4.00 11.26 2.10
CA ARG A 36 4.67 10.04 1.66
C ARG A 36 4.29 8.87 2.56
N LEU A 37 3.91 7.76 1.94
CA LEU A 37 3.83 6.47 2.62
C LEU A 37 5.13 5.71 2.35
N ASN A 38 5.93 5.55 3.41
CA ASN A 38 7.08 4.67 3.37
C ASN A 38 6.59 3.26 3.73
N LEU A 39 6.80 2.32 2.81
CA LEU A 39 6.41 0.93 2.94
C LEU A 39 7.67 0.07 2.95
N GLU A 40 7.93 -0.57 4.08
CA GLU A 40 9.01 -1.56 4.22
C GLU A 40 8.39 -2.96 4.20
N GLN A 41 8.77 -3.76 3.21
CA GLN A 41 8.39 -5.17 3.11
C GLN A 41 9.61 -6.01 3.47
N ARG A 42 9.45 -6.94 4.40
CA ARG A 42 10.50 -7.91 4.76
C ARG A 42 10.00 -9.31 4.51
N PHE A 43 10.86 -10.16 3.99
CA PHE A 43 10.57 -11.58 3.80
C PHE A 43 11.65 -12.39 4.50
N LYS A 44 11.25 -13.22 5.44
CA LYS A 44 12.14 -14.10 6.19
C LYS A 44 11.81 -15.54 5.80
N ILE A 45 12.72 -16.21 5.11
CA ILE A 45 12.60 -17.64 4.79
C ILE A 45 13.27 -18.40 5.93
N ARG A 46 12.52 -19.31 6.56
CA ARG A 46 12.96 -20.17 7.66
C ARG A 46 12.79 -21.63 7.25
N ARG A 47 13.89 -22.32 6.96
CA ARG A 47 13.84 -23.69 6.42
C ARG A 47 14.01 -24.71 7.54
N PHE A 48 13.23 -25.79 7.52
CA PHE A 48 13.37 -26.85 8.52
C PHE A 48 14.58 -27.75 8.27
N ARG A 49 15.03 -27.84 7.01
CA ARG A 49 16.25 -28.58 6.65
C ARG A 49 17.47 -27.75 7.05
N ARG A 50 18.15 -28.15 8.12
CA ARG A 50 19.38 -27.52 8.66
C ARG A 50 20.48 -27.23 7.62
N LYS A 51 20.49 -27.92 6.48
CA LYS A 51 21.48 -27.73 5.41
C LYS A 51 21.19 -26.56 4.48
N LEU A 52 19.99 -25.99 4.53
CA LEU A 52 19.63 -24.83 3.71
C LEU A 52 19.64 -23.57 4.57
N PRO A 53 20.30 -22.48 4.13
CA PRO A 53 20.39 -21.27 4.91
C PRO A 53 19.03 -20.56 4.99
N ASP A 54 18.82 -19.87 6.11
CA ASP A 54 17.75 -18.89 6.23
C ASP A 54 18.07 -17.66 5.38
N HIS A 55 17.03 -17.07 4.78
CA HIS A 55 17.17 -15.85 3.99
C HIS A 55 16.33 -14.72 4.57
N ASN A 56 16.86 -13.50 4.49
CA ASN A 56 16.13 -12.29 4.85
C ASN A 56 16.22 -11.31 3.68
N TYR A 57 15.07 -10.95 3.14
CA TYR A 57 14.93 -9.94 2.11
C TYR A 57 14.25 -8.71 2.69
N ARG A 58 14.64 -7.54 2.19
CA ARG A 58 14.02 -6.26 2.54
C ARG A 58 13.82 -5.45 1.28
N HIS A 59 12.64 -4.90 1.12
CA HIS A 59 12.28 -3.99 0.06
C HIS A 59 11.71 -2.71 0.67
N LEU A 60 12.14 -1.56 0.16
CA LEU A 60 11.72 -0.24 0.63
C LEU A 60 11.04 0.47 -0.54
N LEU A 61 9.79 0.86 -0.33
CA LEU A 61 8.98 1.58 -1.29
C LEU A 61 8.61 2.94 -0.71
N SER A 62 8.74 3.98 -1.53
CA SER A 62 8.24 5.31 -1.23
C SER A 62 7.07 5.59 -2.15
N LEU A 63 5.86 5.63 -1.56
CA LEU A 63 4.62 5.85 -2.28
C LEU A 63 4.11 7.27 -2.00
N VAL A 64 3.53 7.90 -3.00
CA VAL A 64 2.77 9.14 -2.79
C VAL A 64 1.51 8.82 -1.99
N ALA A 65 1.18 9.65 -1.02
CA ALA A 65 0.01 9.48 -0.17
C ALA A 65 -0.80 10.77 -0.18
N LEU A 66 -1.60 10.89 -1.24
CA LEU A 66 -2.51 12.00 -1.51
C LEU A 66 -3.86 11.77 -0.84
N SER A 67 -4.58 12.86 -0.54
CA SER A 67 -6.00 12.79 -0.18
C SER A 67 -6.86 12.37 -1.37
N ARG A 68 -8.14 12.07 -1.11
CA ARG A 68 -9.11 11.77 -2.18
C ARG A 68 -9.19 12.91 -3.18
N GLU A 69 -9.31 14.14 -2.68
CA GLU A 69 -9.47 15.36 -3.48
C GLU A 69 -8.24 15.57 -4.36
N GLN A 70 -7.05 15.35 -3.83
CA GLN A 70 -5.80 15.45 -4.57
C GLN A 70 -5.66 14.38 -5.66
N TRP A 71 -6.15 13.16 -5.43
CA TRP A 71 -6.21 12.14 -6.48
C TRP A 71 -7.21 12.51 -7.58
N ILE A 72 -8.36 13.07 -7.22
CA ILE A 72 -9.36 13.58 -8.17
C ILE A 72 -8.74 14.67 -9.05
N GLU A 73 -8.14 15.70 -8.44
CA GLU A 73 -7.46 16.80 -9.14
C GLU A 73 -6.37 16.29 -10.08
N LEU A 74 -5.56 15.32 -9.65
CA LEU A 74 -4.50 14.74 -10.48
C LEU A 74 -5.06 14.03 -11.72
N VAL A 75 -6.15 13.30 -11.57
CA VAL A 75 -6.79 12.58 -12.69
C VAL A 75 -7.49 13.56 -13.64
N GLU A 76 -8.17 14.58 -13.10
CA GLU A 76 -8.82 15.60 -13.93
C GLU A 76 -7.82 16.45 -14.72
N SER A 77 -6.72 16.86 -14.08
CA SER A 77 -5.64 17.60 -14.75
C SER A 77 -4.93 16.78 -15.85
N ALA A 78 -5.01 15.45 -15.79
CA ALA A 78 -4.54 14.56 -16.85
C ALA A 78 -5.52 14.46 -18.05
N GLY A 79 -6.60 15.24 -18.06
CA GLY A 79 -7.58 15.28 -19.14
C GLY A 79 -8.63 14.16 -19.05
N PHE A 80 -8.94 13.70 -17.84
CA PHE A 80 -10.03 12.76 -17.61
C PHE A 80 -11.22 13.45 -16.94
N VAL A 81 -12.41 12.94 -17.21
CA VAL A 81 -13.63 13.31 -16.47
C VAL A 81 -13.98 12.15 -15.56
N ILE A 82 -14.02 12.39 -14.25
CA ILE A 82 -14.35 11.37 -13.26
C ILE A 82 -15.87 11.20 -13.21
N GLU A 83 -16.35 10.00 -13.50
CA GLU A 83 -17.77 9.66 -13.54
C GLU A 83 -18.24 9.06 -12.20
N SER A 84 -17.35 8.35 -11.51
CA SER A 84 -17.63 7.87 -10.16
C SER A 84 -16.36 7.69 -9.33
N CYS A 85 -16.52 7.83 -8.02
CA CYS A 85 -15.44 7.72 -7.04
C CYS A 85 -15.99 7.02 -5.79
N VAL A 86 -15.67 5.74 -5.66
CA VAL A 86 -16.24 4.84 -4.63
C VAL A 86 -15.16 4.20 -3.78
N HIS A 87 -15.58 3.69 -2.62
CA HIS A 87 -14.73 2.95 -1.69
C HIS A 87 -15.19 1.49 -1.62
N GLY A 88 -14.24 0.54 -1.69
CA GLY A 88 -14.53 -0.87 -1.40
C GLY A 88 -15.65 -1.48 -2.24
N PHE A 89 -15.82 -1.01 -3.48
CA PHE A 89 -16.91 -1.38 -4.39
C PHE A 89 -18.33 -1.08 -3.88
N GLN A 90 -18.48 -0.24 -2.84
CA GLN A 90 -19.78 0.19 -2.31
C GLN A 90 -20.02 1.67 -2.60
N LYS A 91 -21.30 2.07 -2.80
CA LYS A 91 -21.73 3.47 -3.02
C LYS A 91 -21.63 4.36 -1.77
N SER A 92 -21.00 3.89 -0.69
CA SER A 92 -20.85 4.65 0.56
C SER A 92 -19.63 5.59 0.50
N THR A 93 -19.72 6.70 1.22
CA THR A 93 -18.61 7.63 1.40
C THR A 93 -17.41 6.88 1.99
N PRO A 94 -16.19 7.03 1.45
CA PRO A 94 -15.02 6.32 1.94
C PRO A 94 -14.79 6.54 3.44
N ALA A 95 -14.80 5.47 4.23
CA ALA A 95 -14.28 5.53 5.59
C ALA A 95 -12.77 5.88 5.56
N SER A 96 -12.26 6.55 6.59
CA SER A 96 -10.85 6.92 6.68
C SER A 96 -9.95 5.68 6.50
N ARG A 97 -9.00 5.72 5.56
CA ARG A 97 -8.04 4.62 5.22
C ARG A 97 -8.63 3.50 4.33
N SER A 98 -9.24 3.86 3.22
CA SER A 98 -9.82 2.92 2.26
C SER A 98 -9.16 2.97 0.87
N THR A 99 -9.37 1.93 0.08
CA THR A 99 -9.03 1.91 -1.36
C THR A 99 -9.98 2.82 -2.12
N LEU A 100 -9.43 3.73 -2.92
CA LEU A 100 -10.17 4.59 -3.84
C LEU A 100 -10.33 3.88 -5.19
N HIS A 101 -11.56 3.71 -5.63
CA HIS A 101 -11.87 3.22 -6.98
C HIS A 101 -12.44 4.38 -7.79
N LEU A 102 -11.75 4.75 -8.87
CA LEU A 102 -12.15 5.82 -9.78
C LEU A 102 -12.58 5.21 -11.12
N VAL A 103 -13.76 5.61 -11.59
CA VAL A 103 -14.19 5.41 -12.98
C VAL A 103 -14.11 6.75 -13.66
N ALA A 104 -13.36 6.79 -14.77
CA ALA A 104 -13.10 8.01 -15.50
C ALA A 104 -13.13 7.73 -17.00
N ARG A 105 -13.64 8.68 -17.78
CA ARG A 105 -13.49 8.68 -19.24
C ARG A 105 -12.46 9.71 -19.66
N LYS A 106 -11.73 9.44 -20.73
CA LYS A 106 -10.83 10.43 -21.32
C LYS A 106 -11.66 11.57 -21.91
N PHE A 107 -11.26 12.80 -21.66
CA PHE A 107 -11.82 13.96 -22.34
C PHE A 107 -11.46 13.87 -23.82
N ALA A 108 -12.45 13.63 -24.66
CA ALA A 108 -12.33 13.78 -26.10
C ALA A 108 -12.96 15.14 -26.44
N PRO A 109 -12.18 16.15 -26.84
CA PRO A 109 -12.75 17.38 -27.40
C PRO A 109 -13.57 16.98 -28.63
N ARG A 110 -14.84 17.42 -28.67
CA ARG A 110 -15.70 17.30 -29.86
C ARG A 110 -15.29 18.33 -30.90
#